data_AF-A0A1E3PRT5-F1
#
_entry.id   AF-A0A1E3PRT5-F1
#
_cell.length_a   1.000
_cell.length_b   1.000
_cell.length_c   1.000
_cell.angle_alpha   90.00
_cell.angle_beta   90.00
_cell.angle_gamma   90.00
#
_symmetry.space_group_name_H-M   'P 1'
#
loop_
_entity.id
_entity.type
_entity.pdbx_description
1 polymer ?
#
loop_
_entity_poly.entity_id
_entity_poly.type
_entity_poly.pdbx_seq_one_letter_code
_entity_poly.pdbx_strand_id
1 'polypeptide(L)'
;IEVLEKLDLMPHVQDLLTRVLSGNVLVKDVDNEAGSIRVKLAKAKSGLRELTGLNETIMSRRERINKLQLNIQQKQLLLQQFKRIIDQNQ
;
A
#
# COMPACT_ATOMS: atom_id res chain seq x y z
N ILE A 1 -7.25 0.08 1.84
CA ILE A 1 -7.60 0.06 3.27
C ILE A 1 -8.62 -1.04 3.55
N GLU A 2 -9.66 -1.21 2.72
CA GLU A 2 -10.63 -2.32 2.85
C GLU A 2 -10.01 -3.72 3.03
N VAL A 3 -8.90 -4.04 2.34
CA VAL A 3 -8.22 -5.36 2.47
C VAL A 3 -7.69 -5.58 3.90
N LEU A 4 -7.27 -4.51 4.57
CA LEU A 4 -6.76 -4.54 5.95
C LEU A 4 -7.90 -4.54 6.97
N GLU A 5 -8.97 -3.78 6.70
CA GLU A 5 -10.17 -3.78 7.55
C GLU A 5 -10.90 -5.14 7.54
N LYS A 6 -10.82 -5.87 6.43
CA LYS A 6 -11.36 -7.23 6.29
C LYS A 6 -10.43 -8.31 6.83
N LEU A 7 -9.20 -7.96 7.23
CA LEU A 7 -8.21 -8.92 7.71
C LEU A 7 -8.34 -9.12 9.22
N ASP A 8 -9.48 -9.64 9.67
CA ASP A 8 -9.67 -9.93 11.09
C ASP A 8 -8.89 -11.18 11.50
N LEU A 9 -7.66 -10.96 11.97
CA LEU A 9 -6.71 -12.01 12.32
C LEU A 9 -6.98 -12.57 13.72
N MET A 10 -7.56 -11.77 14.60
CA MET A 10 -7.71 -12.09 16.03
C MET A 10 -8.58 -13.33 16.27
N PRO A 11 -9.75 -13.50 15.62
CA PRO A 11 -10.56 -14.71 15.77
C PRO A 11 -9.82 -15.99 15.34
N HIS A 12 -8.96 -15.89 14.33
CA HIS A 12 -8.22 -17.04 13.80
C HIS A 12 -7.10 -17.47 14.77
N VAL A 13 -6.43 -16.50 15.39
CA VAL A 13 -5.44 -16.76 16.45
C VAL A 13 -6.14 -17.34 17.68
N GLN A 14 -7.29 -16.79 18.05
CA GLN A 14 -8.06 -17.26 19.19
C GLN A 14 -8.58 -18.69 19.00
N ASP A 15 -9.12 -19.02 17.83
CA ASP A 15 -9.56 -20.38 17.50
C ASP A 15 -8.40 -21.39 17.59
N LEU A 16 -7.24 -21.04 17.02
CA LEU A 16 -6.05 -21.89 17.12
C LEU A 16 -5.61 -22.08 18.57
N LEU A 17 -5.57 -21.01 19.36
CA LEU A 17 -5.23 -21.09 20.79
C LEU A 17 -6.23 -21.97 21.55
N THR A 18 -7.53 -21.82 21.30
CA THR A 18 -8.56 -22.65 21.93
C THR A 18 -8.40 -24.12 21.57
N ARG A 19 -8.12 -24.44 20.30
CA ARG A 19 -7.88 -25.82 19.84
C ARG A 19 -6.61 -26.44 20.45
N VAL A 20 -5.59 -25.63 20.71
CA VAL A 20 -4.38 -26.08 21.41
C VAL A 20 -4.65 -26.33 22.89
N LEU A 21 -5.33 -25.39 23.56
CA LEU A 21 -5.69 -25.51 24.96
C LEU A 21 -6.65 -26.67 25.24
N SER A 22 -7.53 -26.99 24.29
CA SER A 22 -8.44 -28.13 24.38
C SER A 22 -7.78 -29.47 24.02
N GLY A 23 -6.51 -29.48 23.64
CA GLY A 23 -5.77 -30.69 23.24
C GLY A 23 -6.14 -31.23 21.84
N ASN A 24 -6.97 -30.53 21.07
CA ASN A 24 -7.34 -30.91 19.70
C ASN A 24 -6.19 -30.69 18.70
N VAL A 25 -5.24 -29.82 19.04
CA VAL A 25 -4.01 -29.60 18.29
C VAL A 25 -2.84 -29.79 19.25
N LEU A 26 -1.91 -30.66 18.87
CA LEU A 26 -0.68 -30.84 19.64
C LEU A 26 0.22 -29.63 19.43
N VAL A 27 0.99 -29.26 20.46
CA VAL A 27 1.91 -28.11 20.42
C VAL A 27 2.88 -28.19 19.23
N LYS A 28 3.33 -29.40 18.88
CA LYS A 28 4.22 -29.65 17.73
C LYS A 28 3.58 -29.33 16.36
N ASP A 29 2.25 -29.37 16.28
CA ASP A 29 1.48 -29.21 15.03
C ASP A 29 0.93 -27.78 14.88
N VAL A 30 1.08 -26.93 15.90
CA VAL A 30 0.64 -25.52 15.88
C VAL A 30 1.22 -24.76 14.69
N ASP A 31 2.49 -25.00 14.38
CA ASP A 31 3.13 -24.33 13.24
C ASP A 31 2.47 -24.72 11.92
N ASN A 32 2.03 -25.97 11.76
CA ASN A 32 1.31 -26.41 10.57
C ASN A 32 -0.08 -25.76 10.50
N GLU A 33 -0.82 -25.77 11.61
CA GLU A 33 -2.18 -25.21 11.70
C GLU A 33 -2.21 -23.67 11.55
N ALA A 34 -1.13 -22.98 11.91
CA ALA A 34 -0.98 -21.54 11.72
C ALA A 34 -0.75 -21.12 10.24
N GLY A 35 -0.68 -22.08 9.30
CA GLY A 35 -0.44 -21.79 7.88
C GLY A 35 -1.46 -20.83 7.27
N SER A 36 -2.74 -20.98 7.60
CA SER A 36 -3.81 -20.09 7.12
C SER A 36 -3.63 -18.65 7.60
N ILE A 37 -3.19 -18.47 8.85
CA ILE A 37 -2.88 -17.17 9.47
C ILE A 37 -1.70 -16.53 8.75
N ARG A 38 -0.64 -17.29 8.48
CA ARG A 38 0.54 -16.81 7.72
C ARG A 38 0.17 -16.36 6.32
N VAL A 39 -0.68 -17.10 5.60
CA VAL A 39 -1.14 -16.71 4.26
C VAL A 39 -1.92 -15.38 4.30
N LYS A 40 -2.80 -15.20 5.30
CA LYS A 40 -3.52 -13.93 5.48
C LYS A 40 -2.57 -12.77 5.78
N LEU A 41 -1.60 -12.96 6.68
CA LEU A 41 -0.57 -11.96 6.96
C LEU A 41 0.28 -11.61 5.73
N ALA A 42 0.65 -12.60 4.92
CA ALA A 42 1.41 -12.40 3.70
C ALA A 42 0.62 -11.54 2.68
N LYS A 43 -0.68 -11.83 2.51
CA LYS A 43 -1.57 -11.03 1.66
C LYS A 43 -1.70 -9.59 2.17
N ALA A 44 -1.87 -9.40 3.48
CA ALA A 44 -1.94 -8.08 4.10
C ALA A 44 -0.65 -7.28 3.87
N LYS A 45 0.50 -7.93 4.05
CA LYS A 45 1.81 -7.34 3.83
C LYS A 45 2.04 -6.95 2.37
N SER A 46 1.56 -7.76 1.41
CA SER A 46 1.59 -7.40 -0.01
C SER A 46 0.72 -6.17 -0.29
N GLY A 47 -0.53 -6.16 0.21
CA GLY A 47 -1.43 -5.03 0.03
C GLY A 47 -0.90 -3.72 0.64
N LEU A 48 -0.20 -3.80 1.78
CA LEU A 48 0.50 -2.65 2.38
C LEU A 48 1.67 -2.17 1.52
N ARG A 49 2.39 -3.05 0.82
CA ARG A 49 3.48 -2.66 -0.07
C ARG A 49 2.99 -1.98 -1.34
N GLU A 50 1.81 -2.35 -1.82
CA GLU A 50 1.18 -1.76 -3.00
C GLU A 50 0.59 -0.36 -2.74
N LEU A 51 0.37 0.00 -1.47
CA LEU A 51 -0.05 1.34 -1.09
C LEU A 51 1.09 2.34 -1.31
N THR A 52 0.98 3.09 -2.41
CA THR A 52 1.92 4.15 -2.76
C THR A 52 1.94 5.24 -1.68
N GLY A 53 3.15 5.66 -1.29
CA GLY A 53 3.34 6.73 -0.32
C GLY A 53 3.21 6.35 1.16
N LEU A 54 3.10 5.06 1.52
CA LEU A 54 3.24 4.62 2.93
C LEU A 54 4.67 4.83 3.45
N ASN A 55 5.66 4.71 2.57
CA ASN A 55 7.08 4.87 2.90
C ASN A 55 7.57 6.33 2.75
N GLU A 56 6.69 7.26 2.35
CA GLU A 56 7.07 8.65 2.15
C GLU A 56 6.66 9.50 3.34
N THR A 57 7.59 10.35 3.82
CA THR A 57 7.25 11.34 4.84
C THR A 57 6.38 12.43 4.25
N ILE A 58 5.59 13.10 5.09
CA ILE A 58 4.75 14.24 4.66
C ILE A 58 5.60 15.33 3.99
N MET A 59 6.83 15.56 4.49
CA MET A 59 7.77 16.51 3.89
C MET A 59 8.21 16.09 2.49
N SER A 60 8.60 14.81 2.32
CA SER A 60 8.97 14.27 1.00
C SER A 60 7.81 14.35 0.00
N ARG A 61 6.58 14.08 0.46
CA ARG A 61 5.35 14.25 -0.33
C ARG A 61 5.19 15.69 -0.81
N ARG A 62 5.38 16.67 0.10
CA ARG A 62 5.25 18.10 -0.20
C ARG A 62 6.31 18.55 -1.22
N GLU A 63 7.56 18.13 -1.05
CA GLU A 63 8.62 18.44 -2.02
C GLU A 63 8.32 17.88 -3.41
N ARG A 64 7.80 16.65 -3.49
CA ARG A 64 7.39 16.06 -4.77
C ARG A 64 6.27 16.86 -5.43
N ILE A 65 5.28 17.28 -4.66
CA ILE A 65 4.18 18.13 -5.17
C ILE A 65 4.74 19.44 -5.74
N ASN A 66 5.63 20.12 -5.00
CA ASN A 66 6.21 21.38 -5.46
C ASN A 66 7.03 21.20 -6.75
N LYS A 67 7.82 20.12 -6.85
CA LYS A 67 8.57 19.78 -8.08
C LYS A 67 7.64 19.52 -9.26
N LEU A 68 6.54 18.80 -9.04
CA LEU A 68 5.54 18.52 -10.07
C LEU A 68 4.86 19.81 -10.55
N GLN A 69 4.47 20.70 -9.63
CA GLN A 69 3.88 21.99 -9.96
C GLN A 69 4.83 22.85 -10.80
N LEU A 70 6.10 22.93 -10.42
CA LEU A 70 7.11 23.67 -11.20
C LEU A 70 7.26 23.10 -12.62
N ASN A 71 7.35 21.78 -12.74
CA ASN A 71 7.46 21.12 -14.05
C ASN A 71 6.22 21.35 -14.92
N ILE A 72 5.02 21.34 -14.34
CA ILE A 72 3.77 21.65 -15.05
C ILE A 72 3.80 23.09 -15.55
N GLN A 73 4.17 24.05 -14.71
CA GLN A 73 4.27 25.45 -15.10
C GLN A 73 5.27 25.67 -16.24
N GLN A 74 6.44 25.06 -16.18
CA GLN A 74 7.45 25.15 -17.24
C GLN A 74 6.94 24.56 -18.56
N LYS A 75 6.30 23.38 -18.51
CA LYS A 75 5.70 22.76 -19.70
C LYS A 75 4.57 23.61 -20.28
N GLN A 76 3.74 24.22 -19.44
CA GLN A 76 2.68 25.14 -19.88
C GLN A 76 3.25 26.37 -20.57
N LEU A 77 4.31 26.98 -20.03
CA LEU A 77 4.97 28.12 -20.66
C LEU A 77 5.55 27.76 -22.03
N LEU A 78 6.21 26.61 -22.13
CA LEU A 78 6.74 26.10 -23.40
C LEU A 78 5.62 25.91 -24.44
N LEU A 79 4.51 25.29 -24.05
CA LEU A 79 3.36 25.08 -24.92
C LEU A 79 2.73 26.40 -25.37
N GLN A 80 2.66 27.41 -24.48
CA GLN A 80 2.18 28.74 -24.84
C GLN A 80 3.12 29.47 -25.82
N GLN A 81 4.44 29.33 -25.63
CA GLN A 81 5.42 29.88 -26.56
C GLN A 81 5.31 29.20 -27.92
N PHE A 82 5.21 27.86 -27.94
CA PHE A 82 5.03 27.10 -29.17
C PHE A 82 3.76 27.50 -29.92
N LYS A 83 2.64 27.65 -29.20
CA LYS A 83 1.38 28.14 -29.78
C LYS A 83 1.56 29.52 -30.43
N ARG A 84 2.19 30.47 -29.75
CA ARG A 84 2.45 31.81 -30.30
C ARG A 84 3.29 31.77 -31.57
N ILE A 85 4.30 30.90 -31.63
CA ILE A 85 5.13 30.75 -32.83
C ILE A 85 4.30 30.22 -34.01
N ILE A 86 3.41 29.25 -33.78
CA ILE A 86 2.52 28.76 -34.83
C ILE A 86 1.56 29.86 -35.29
N ASP A 87 0.93 30.56 -34.35
CA ASP A 87 -0.05 31.62 -34.63
C ASP A 87 0.59 32.82 -35.38
N GLN A 88 1.90 33.04 -35.26
CA GLN A 88 2.65 34.10 -35.98
C GLN A 88 3.14 33.70 -37.37
N ASN A 89 3.17 32.40 -37.69
CA ASN A 89 3.62 31.88 -38.99
C ASN A 89 2.44 31.52 -39.92
N GLN A 90 1.21 31.90 -39.57
CA GLN A 90 0.00 31.84 -40.40
C GLN A 90 -0.37 33.25 -40.86
#